data_AF-A0A401W4D4-F1
#
_entry.id   AF-A0A401W4D4-F1
#
_cell.length_a   1.000
_cell.length_b   1.000
_cell.length_c   1.000
_cell.angle_alpha   90.00
_cell.angle_beta   90.00
_cell.angle_gamma   90.00
#
_symmetry.space_group_name_H-M   'P 1'
#
loop_
_entity.id
_entity.type
_entity.pdbx_description
1 polymer ?
#
loop_
_entity_poly.entity_id
_entity_poly.type
_entity_poly.pdbx_seq_one_letter_code
_entity_poly.pdbx_strand_id
1 'polypeptide(L)' 'MSATPPLTAREAAQLAWLGARMCKRELAGPDVDQADLQRKFDRVLDGARKRAAQNTRTK' A
#
# COMPACT_ATOMS: atom_id res chain seq x y z
N MET A 1 -5.84 10.08 15.56
CA MET A 1 -5.00 9.52 14.48
C MET A 1 -5.17 8.01 14.49
N SER A 2 -5.84 7.45 13.49
CA SER A 2 -5.99 5.99 13.36
C SER A 2 -4.60 5.37 13.27
N ALA A 3 -4.19 4.61 14.29
CA ALA A 3 -2.89 3.95 14.31
C ALA A 3 -2.81 2.98 13.12
N THR A 4 -2.16 3.42 12.04
CA THR A 4 -1.84 2.53 10.92
C THR A 4 -0.95 1.42 11.49
N PRO A 5 -1.37 0.15 11.40
CA PRO A 5 -0.60 -0.93 11.99
C PRO A 5 0.77 -1.03 11.33
N PRO A 6 1.80 -1.47 12.08
CA PRO A 6 3.14 -1.62 11.52
C PRO A 6 3.10 -2.62 10.35
N LEU A 7 3.70 -2.19 9.24
CA LEU A 7 3.86 -3.02 8.05
C LEU A 7 4.89 -4.10 8.31
N THR A 8 4.67 -5.28 7.73
CA THR A 8 5.72 -6.29 7.60
C THR A 8 6.76 -5.82 6.59
N ALA A 9 7.98 -6.37 6.65
CA ALA A 9 9.03 -6.06 5.67
C ALA A 9 8.58 -6.30 4.22
N ARG A 10 7.78 -7.35 3.98
CA ARG A 10 7.21 -7.66 2.67
C ARG A 10 6.20 -6.60 2.21
N GLU A 11 5.27 -6.20 3.07
CA GLU A 11 4.28 -5.16 2.76
C GLU A 11 4.97 -3.81 2.49
N ALA A 12 5.96 -3.45 3.30
CA ALA A 12 6.75 -2.23 3.11
C ALA A 12 7.49 -2.23 1.77
N ALA A 13 8.14 -3.33 1.40
CA ALA A 13 8.81 -3.47 0.10
C ALA A 13 7.83 -3.37 -1.08
N GLN A 14 6.63 -3.95 -0.95
CA GLN A 14 5.60 -3.86 -1.98
C GLN A 14 5.08 -2.43 -2.15
N LEU A 15 4.82 -1.72 -1.05
CA LEU A 15 4.39 -0.31 -1.11
C LEU A 15 5.48 0.59 -1.70
N ALA A 16 6.74 0.38 -1.32
CA ALA A 16 7.86 1.12 -1.87
C ALA A 16 7.97 0.94 -3.40
N TRP A 17 7.83 -0.32 -3.87
CA TRP A 17 7.85 -0.60 -5.30
C TRP A 17 6.67 0.02 -6.06
N LEU A 18 5.46 -0.08 -5.52
CA LEU A 18 4.26 0.51 -6.12
C LEU A 18 4.35 2.04 -6.15
N GLY A 19 4.79 2.66 -5.06
CA GLY A 19 5.02 4.10 -4.97
C GLY A 19 6.07 4.59 -5.97
N ALA A 20 7.21 3.90 -6.08
CA ALA A 20 8.23 4.23 -7.08
C ALA A 20 7.68 4.18 -8.52
N ARG A 21 6.81 3.22 -8.83
CA ARG A 21 6.18 3.12 -10.15
C ARG A 21 5.17 4.24 -10.41
N MET A 22 4.42 4.65 -9.40
CA MET A 22 3.53 5.82 -9.47
C MET A 22 4.34 7.08 -9.74
N CYS A 23 5.41 7.33 -8.96
CA CYS A 23 6.32 8.46 -9.20
C CYS A 23 6.91 8.45 -10.61
N LYS A 24 7.29 7.27 -11.13
CA LYS A 24 7.77 7.14 -12.51
C LYS A 24 6.70 7.50 -13.54
N ARG A 25 5.43 7.18 -13.30
CA ARG A 25 4.31 7.53 -14.19
C ARG A 25 3.98 9.02 -14.13
N GLU A 26 4.00 9.62 -12.95
CA GLU A 26 3.88 11.08 -12.78
C GLU A 26 4.94 11.83 -13.58
N LEU A 27 6.19 11.33 -13.58
CA LEU A 27 7.27 11.89 -14.42
C LEU A 27 7.02 11.74 -15.93
N ALA A 28 6.26 10.74 -16.35
CA ALA A 28 5.92 10.52 -17.76
C ALA A 28 4.79 11.43 -18.26
N GLY A 29 4.01 12.01 -17.36
CA GLY A 29 2.97 13.00 -17.65
C GLY A 29 1.68 12.77 -16.85
N PRO A 30 0.91 13.83 -16.56
CA PRO A 30 -0.30 13.75 -15.72
C PRO A 30 -1.43 12.93 -16.37
N ASP A 31 -1.40 12.75 -17.69
CA ASP A 31 -2.40 11.96 -18.42
C ASP A 31 -2.16 10.45 -18.33
N VAL A 32 -1.06 10.01 -17.70
CA VAL A 32 -0.72 8.60 -17.56
C VAL A 32 -1.54 7.98 -16.44
N ASP A 33 -2.44 7.05 -16.79
CA ASP A 33 -3.25 6.33 -15.80
C ASP A 33 -2.37 5.57 -14.78
N GLN A 34 -2.65 5.81 -13.51
CA GLN A 34 -2.07 5.12 -12.37
C GLN A 34 -3.10 4.49 -11.43
N ALA A 35 -4.38 4.48 -11.80
CA ALA A 35 -5.45 3.92 -10.97
C ALA A 35 -5.22 2.44 -10.64
N ASP A 36 -4.58 1.67 -11.53
CA ASP A 36 -4.22 0.28 -11.24
C ASP A 36 -3.17 0.14 -10.13
N LEU A 37 -2.18 1.04 -10.09
CA LEU A 37 -1.14 1.06 -9.06
C LEU A 37 -1.72 1.52 -7.73
N GLN A 38 -2.56 2.56 -7.74
CA GLN A 38 -3.26 3.03 -6.54
C GLN A 38 -4.13 1.91 -5.93
N ARG A 39 -4.93 1.22 -6.74
CA ARG A 39 -5.73 0.07 -6.28
C ARG A 39 -4.87 -1.05 -5.67
N LYS A 40 -3.67 -1.29 -6.20
CA LYS A 40 -2.73 -2.27 -5.64
C LYS A 40 -2.14 -1.79 -4.31
N PHE A 41 -1.80 -0.50 -4.23
CA PHE A 41 -1.27 0.12 -3.03
C PHE A 41 -2.27 0.03 -1.88
N ASP A 42 -3.52 0.43 -2.14
CA ASP A 42 -4.62 0.38 -1.17
C ASP A 42 -4.90 -1.05 -0.70
N ARG A 43 -4.85 -2.04 -1.61
CA ARG A 43 -5.03 -3.44 -1.26
C ARG A 43 -3.97 -3.95 -0.28
N VAL A 44 -2.72 -3.50 -0.39
CA VAL A 44 -1.66 -3.87 0.55
C VAL A 44 -1.91 -3.24 1.92
N LEU A 45 -2.33 -1.97 1.96
CA LEU A 45 -2.70 -1.29 3.21
C LEU A 45 -3.90 -1.96 3.89
N ASP A 46 -4.93 -2.31 3.14
CA ASP A 46 -6.10 -3.02 3.66
C ASP A 46 -5.74 -4.42 4.14
N GLY A 47 -4.82 -5.11 3.47
CA GLY A 47 -4.24 -6.36 3.95
C GLY A 47 -3.56 -6.20 5.30
N ALA A 48 -2.72 -5.18 5.47
CA ALA A 48 -2.05 -4.88 6.74
C ALA A 48 -3.06 -4.56 7.86
N ARG A 49 -4.13 -3.81 7.56
CA ARG A 49 -5.23 -3.53 8.50
C ARG A 49 -5.97 -4.79 8.92
N LYS A 50 -6.32 -5.64 7.97
CA LYS A 50 -6.99 -6.93 8.25
C LYS A 50 -6.13 -7.84 9.10
N ARG A 51 -4.84 -7.95 8.79
CA ARG A 51 -3.86 -8.71 9.58
C ARG A 51 -3.77 -8.21 11.02
N ALA A 52 -3.69 -6.90 11.20
CA ALA A 52 -3.66 -6.31 12.54
C ALA A 52 -4.94 -6.60 13.33
N ALA A 53 -6.11 -6.43 12.70
CA ALA A 53 -7.39 -6.73 13.32
C ALA A 53 -7.54 -8.23 13.71
N GLN A 54 -7.03 -9.14 12.87
CA GLN A 54 -7.00 -10.58 13.17
C GLN A 54 -6.07 -10.88 14.35
N ASN A 55 -4.85 -10.32 14.38
CA ASN A 55 -3.92 -10.50 15.49
C ASN A 55 -4.47 -9.97 16.83
N THR A 56 -5.24 -8.88 16.81
CA THR A 56 -5.93 -8.38 18.01
C THR A 56 -7.05 -9.31 18.46
N ARG A 57 -7.80 -9.93 17.56
CA ARG A 57 -8.93 -10.80 17.90
C ARG A 57 -8.51 -12.18 18.44
N THR A 58 -7.32 -12.65 18.08
CA THR A 58 -6.78 -13.94 18.53
C THR A 58 -6.08 -13.84 19.90
N LYS A 59 -5.90 -12.63 20.45
CA LYS A 59 -5.21 -12.38 21.71
C LYS A 59 -6.20 -12.09 22.83
#